data_AF-A0A7I8CNS8-F1
#
_entry.id   AF-A0A7I8CNS8-F1
#
_cell.length_a   1.000
_cell.length_b   1.000
_cell.length_c   1.000
_cell.angle_alpha   90.00
_cell.angle_beta   90.00
_cell.angle_gamma   90.00
#
_symmetry.space_group_name_H-M   'P 1'
#
loop_
_entity.id
_entity.type
_entity.pdbx_description
1 polymer ?
#
loop_
_entity_poly.entity_id
_entity_poly.type
_entity_poly.pdbx_seq_one_letter_code
_entity_poly.pdbx_strand_id
1 'polypeptide(L)'
;MRGLSAIVVERGTAGVSCGFPAHKAYRSSTDALIEFDNAAVPAENLLRGTESRGDLVINRNFAWFGPVAAIAAAGVARAAYEVALRFSKRYSGRSLPPITQFEHVGYVLGEVAAKIESARYFAWRAADYLDKHDHHAEIFGAMCKINVTETMFDCVFKCMQIVGVHNVDNRYSFNRNLHDAALLPIFDGGNMAMQRSRVKGVLADDSFNPRGAMDDESIYFHNPIAATG
;
A
#
# COMPACT_ATOMS: atom_id res chain seq x y z
N MET A 1 5.02 21.15 -9.08
CA MET A 1 5.55 21.33 -10.46
C MET A 1 4.49 22.10 -11.22
N ARG A 2 4.82 23.14 -12.00
CA ARG A 2 3.84 23.79 -12.88
C ARG A 2 3.95 23.17 -14.27
N GLY A 3 2.84 22.71 -14.84
CA GLY A 3 2.81 22.14 -16.20
C GLY A 3 2.21 20.74 -16.33
N LEU A 4 1.69 20.15 -15.24
CA LEU A 4 0.86 18.94 -15.33
C LEU A 4 -0.62 19.34 -15.37
N SER A 5 -1.44 18.60 -16.12
CA SER A 5 -2.89 18.76 -16.18
C SER A 5 -3.55 17.39 -16.10
N ALA A 6 -4.78 17.31 -15.59
CA ALA A 6 -5.53 16.05 -15.54
C ALA A 6 -6.69 16.10 -16.55
N ILE A 7 -6.76 15.12 -17.44
CA ILE A 7 -7.77 15.04 -18.50
C ILE A 7 -8.51 13.71 -18.44
N VAL A 8 -9.81 13.73 -18.72
CA VAL A 8 -10.62 12.52 -18.86
C VAL A 8 -10.55 12.03 -20.30
N VAL A 9 -10.17 10.77 -20.51
CA VAL A 9 -10.11 10.17 -21.85
C VAL A 9 -11.14 9.06 -21.94
N GLU A 10 -12.05 9.16 -22.91
CA GLU A 10 -13.12 8.18 -23.10
C GLU A 10 -12.59 6.91 -23.77
N ARG A 11 -13.17 5.77 -23.42
CA ARG A 11 -12.87 4.49 -24.09
C ARG A 11 -13.26 4.59 -25.56
N GLY A 12 -12.34 4.22 -26.45
CA GLY A 12 -12.57 4.28 -27.91
C GLY A 12 -12.16 5.60 -28.54
N THR A 13 -11.57 6.53 -27.77
CA THR A 13 -10.90 7.73 -28.33
C THR A 13 -9.91 7.30 -29.41
N ALA A 14 -10.04 7.89 -30.61
CA ALA A 14 -9.13 7.61 -31.72
C ALA A 14 -7.68 7.93 -31.30
N GLY A 15 -6.73 7.04 -31.65
CA GLY A 15 -5.34 7.17 -31.20
C GLY A 15 -5.04 6.61 -29.81
N VAL A 16 -6.03 6.00 -29.12
CA VAL A 16 -5.80 5.31 -27.84
C VAL A 16 -5.87 3.79 -28.03
N SER A 17 -4.78 3.10 -27.68
CA SER A 17 -4.72 1.63 -27.65
C SER A 17 -4.47 1.11 -26.24
N CYS A 18 -4.99 -0.10 -25.96
CA CYS A 18 -4.80 -0.78 -24.69
C CYS A 18 -4.20 -2.19 -24.90
N GLY A 19 -3.08 -2.47 -24.23
CA GLY A 19 -2.50 -3.80 -24.10
C GLY A 19 -2.66 -4.33 -22.68
N PHE A 20 -2.79 -5.65 -22.50
CA PHE A 20 -2.97 -6.28 -21.18
C PHE A 20 -1.79 -7.18 -20.82
N PRO A 21 -0.72 -6.62 -20.23
CA PRO A 21 0.44 -7.42 -19.85
C PRO A 21 0.11 -8.42 -18.74
N ALA A 22 0.65 -9.63 -18.88
CA ALA A 22 0.57 -10.64 -17.83
C ALA A 22 1.46 -10.25 -16.63
N HIS A 23 0.96 -10.47 -15.43
CA HIS A 23 1.63 -10.14 -14.16
C HIS A 23 1.40 -11.25 -13.13
N LYS A 24 2.24 -11.31 -12.09
CA LYS A 24 2.27 -12.42 -11.11
C LYS A 24 1.59 -12.11 -9.77
N ALA A 25 1.56 -10.84 -9.39
CA ALA A 25 0.82 -10.34 -8.24
C ALA A 25 -0.57 -9.88 -8.69
N TYR A 26 -1.56 -9.82 -7.80
CA TYR A 26 -2.89 -9.27 -8.07
C TYR A 26 -3.53 -9.79 -9.37
N ARG A 27 -3.37 -11.07 -9.69
CA ARG A 27 -3.80 -11.66 -10.98
C ARG A 27 -5.29 -11.54 -11.31
N SER A 28 -6.12 -11.18 -10.33
CA SER A 28 -7.53 -10.88 -10.50
C SER A 28 -7.82 -9.43 -10.89
N SER A 29 -6.85 -8.51 -10.76
CA SER A 29 -6.91 -7.17 -11.31
C SER A 29 -6.44 -7.15 -12.76
N THR A 30 -6.96 -6.19 -13.53
CA THR A 30 -6.56 -5.98 -14.91
C THR A 30 -5.65 -4.76 -14.97
N ASP A 31 -4.36 -5.00 -15.19
CA ASP A 31 -3.41 -3.95 -15.54
C ASP A 31 -3.41 -3.75 -17.05
N ALA A 32 -3.43 -2.49 -17.49
CA ALA A 32 -3.42 -2.13 -18.89
C ALA A 32 -2.26 -1.18 -19.20
N LEU A 33 -1.50 -1.50 -20.25
CA LEU A 33 -0.64 -0.54 -20.93
C LEU A 33 -1.54 0.31 -21.82
N ILE A 34 -1.58 1.61 -21.58
CA ILE A 34 -2.36 2.55 -22.40
C ILE A 34 -1.37 3.38 -23.21
N GLU A 35 -1.52 3.37 -24.52
CA GLU A 35 -0.71 4.15 -25.45
C GLU A 35 -1.57 5.23 -26.10
N PHE A 36 -1.00 6.43 -26.24
CA PHE A 36 -1.64 7.59 -26.84
C PHE A 36 -0.81 8.01 -28.06
N ASP A 37 -1.36 7.86 -29.25
CA ASP A 37 -0.79 8.31 -30.53
C ASP A 37 -1.74 9.34 -31.16
N ASN A 38 -1.35 10.61 -31.08
CA ASN A 38 -2.13 11.75 -31.60
C ASN A 38 -3.63 11.72 -31.19
N ALA A 39 -3.90 11.25 -29.97
CA ALA A 39 -5.25 11.13 -29.45
C ALA A 39 -5.88 12.50 -29.18
N ALA A 40 -6.89 12.86 -29.97
CA ALA A 40 -7.62 14.12 -29.81
C ALA A 40 -8.69 13.98 -28.69
N VAL A 41 -8.65 14.87 -27.71
CA VAL A 41 -9.57 14.89 -26.56
C VAL A 41 -10.25 16.26 -26.49
N PRO A 42 -11.59 16.34 -26.28
CA PRO A 42 -12.29 17.61 -26.12
C PRO A 42 -11.73 18.46 -24.98
N ALA A 43 -11.63 19.77 -25.16
CA ALA A 43 -11.11 20.69 -24.14
C ALA A 43 -11.94 20.67 -22.84
N GLU A 44 -13.23 20.34 -22.93
CA GLU A 44 -14.13 20.19 -21.78
C GLU A 44 -13.80 19.01 -20.87
N ASN A 45 -13.02 18.04 -21.36
CA ASN A 45 -12.56 16.89 -20.56
C ASN A 45 -11.38 17.24 -19.65
N LEU A 46 -10.84 18.46 -19.73
CA LEU A 46 -9.89 18.97 -18.76
C LEU A 46 -10.57 19.10 -17.40
N LEU A 47 -10.06 18.38 -16.40
CA LEU A 47 -10.56 18.52 -15.03
C LEU A 47 -10.36 19.96 -14.58
N ARG A 48 -11.47 20.62 -14.24
CA ARG A 48 -11.48 22.04 -13.88
C ARG A 48 -10.51 22.30 -12.71
N GLY A 49 -9.75 23.39 -12.82
CA GLY A 49 -8.77 23.79 -11.80
C GLY A 49 -7.46 22.99 -11.81
N THR A 50 -7.31 22.02 -12.72
CA THR A 50 -6.09 21.21 -12.84
C THR A 50 -5.14 21.69 -13.94
N GLU A 51 -5.53 22.71 -14.72
CA GLU A 51 -4.67 23.27 -15.76
C GLU A 51 -3.34 23.75 -15.16
N SER A 52 -2.24 23.14 -15.59
CA SER A 52 -0.88 23.35 -15.03
C SER A 52 -0.75 23.08 -13.52
N ARG A 53 -1.76 22.47 -12.89
CA ARG A 53 -1.89 22.14 -11.46
C ARG A 53 -2.36 20.68 -11.21
N GLY A 54 -2.17 19.81 -12.19
CA GLY A 54 -2.54 18.39 -12.11
C GLY A 54 -1.78 17.61 -11.02
N ASP A 55 -0.66 18.15 -10.54
CA ASP A 55 0.08 17.60 -9.40
C ASP A 55 -0.75 17.55 -8.11
N LEU A 56 -1.70 18.46 -7.93
CA LEU A 56 -2.62 18.45 -6.78
C LEU A 56 -3.52 17.20 -6.76
N VAL A 57 -4.05 16.81 -7.93
CA VAL A 57 -4.90 15.62 -8.06
C VAL A 57 -4.08 14.36 -7.78
N ILE A 58 -2.85 14.32 -8.32
CA ILE A 58 -1.92 13.21 -8.13
C ILE A 58 -1.56 13.04 -6.64
N ASN A 59 -1.20 14.14 -5.98
CA ASN A 59 -0.83 14.11 -4.56
C ASN A 59 -1.98 13.65 -3.68
N ARG A 60 -3.19 14.18 -3.93
CA ARG A 60 -4.42 13.80 -3.22
C ARG A 60 -4.72 12.30 -3.38
N ASN A 61 -4.59 11.77 -4.60
CA ASN A 61 -4.80 10.34 -4.86
C ASN A 61 -3.81 9.46 -4.07
N PHE A 62 -2.51 9.77 -4.14
CA PHE A 62 -1.49 9.00 -3.43
C PHE A 62 -1.55 9.16 -1.91
N ALA A 63 -2.15 10.23 -1.39
CA ALA A 63 -2.38 10.39 0.04
C ALA A 63 -3.48 9.46 0.53
N TRP A 64 -4.62 9.44 -0.19
CA TRP A 64 -5.74 8.55 0.09
C TRP A 64 -5.36 7.06 -0.05
N PHE A 65 -4.50 6.73 -1.01
CA PHE A 65 -4.10 5.35 -1.24
C PHE A 65 -3.26 4.73 -0.10
N GLY A 66 -2.60 5.55 0.71
CA GLY A 66 -1.73 5.11 1.79
C GLY A 66 -2.37 4.06 2.73
N PRO A 67 -3.47 4.39 3.44
CA PRO A 67 -4.20 3.43 4.27
C PRO A 67 -4.80 2.27 3.46
N VAL A 68 -5.24 2.48 2.22
CA VAL A 68 -5.84 1.42 1.39
C VAL A 68 -4.82 0.31 1.11
N ALA A 69 -3.60 0.67 0.73
CA ALA A 69 -2.50 -0.28 0.55
C ALA A 69 -2.16 -1.02 1.87
N ALA A 70 -2.18 -0.32 3.00
CA ALA A 70 -1.93 -0.89 4.31
C ALA A 70 -3.00 -1.92 4.71
N ILE A 71 -4.28 -1.62 4.46
CA ILE A 71 -5.42 -2.54 4.69
C ILE A 71 -5.24 -3.80 3.84
N ALA A 72 -4.91 -3.65 2.55
CA ALA A 72 -4.66 -4.77 1.66
C ALA A 72 -3.51 -5.65 2.15
N ALA A 73 -2.39 -5.04 2.59
CA ALA A 73 -1.23 -5.75 3.11
C ALA A 73 -1.57 -6.56 4.36
N ALA A 74 -2.32 -5.98 5.29
CA ALA A 74 -2.80 -6.68 6.48
C ALA A 74 -3.70 -7.86 6.12
N GLY A 75 -4.55 -7.72 5.09
CA GLY A 75 -5.38 -8.80 4.56
C GLY A 75 -4.58 -9.98 4.00
N VAL A 76 -3.56 -9.69 3.18
CA VAL A 76 -2.66 -10.71 2.61
C VAL A 76 -1.87 -11.43 3.70
N ALA A 77 -1.30 -10.69 4.66
CA ALA A 77 -0.59 -11.28 5.79
C ALA A 77 -1.50 -12.12 6.69
N ARG A 78 -2.74 -11.68 6.95
CA ARG A 78 -3.74 -12.47 7.68
C ARG A 78 -4.04 -13.80 6.98
N ALA A 79 -4.22 -13.77 5.65
CA ALA A 79 -4.46 -14.99 4.88
C ALA A 79 -3.28 -15.97 4.99
N ALA A 80 -2.04 -15.48 4.91
CA ALA A 80 -0.84 -16.30 5.10
C ALA A 80 -0.73 -16.86 6.53
N TYR A 81 -1.02 -16.03 7.53
CA TYR A 81 -1.00 -16.39 8.96
C TYR A 81 -1.99 -17.52 9.27
N GLU A 82 -3.24 -17.41 8.82
CA GLU A 82 -4.24 -18.42 9.09
C GLU A 82 -3.88 -19.78 8.48
N VAL A 83 -3.27 -19.78 7.29
CA VAL A 83 -2.75 -21.01 6.68
C VAL A 83 -1.61 -21.58 7.51
N ALA A 84 -0.64 -20.76 7.91
CA ALA A 84 0.49 -21.20 8.73
C ALA A 84 0.05 -21.75 10.09
N LEU A 85 -0.91 -21.10 10.75
CA LEU A 85 -1.48 -21.55 12.03
C LEU A 85 -2.25 -22.87 11.88
N ARG A 86 -3.04 -23.03 10.81
CA ARG A 86 -3.73 -24.30 10.54
C ARG A 86 -2.73 -25.42 10.24
N PHE A 87 -1.70 -25.13 9.47
CA PHE A 87 -0.63 -26.07 9.18
C PHE A 87 0.10 -26.47 10.46
N SER A 88 0.47 -25.51 11.31
CA SER A 88 1.25 -25.78 12.53
C SER A 88 0.52 -26.66 13.55
N LYS A 89 -0.81 -26.57 13.59
CA LYS A 89 -1.66 -27.41 14.46
C LYS A 89 -1.87 -28.82 13.95
N ARG A 90 -1.65 -29.09 12.65
CA ARG A 90 -1.92 -30.39 12.01
C ARG A 90 -0.66 -31.15 11.62
N TYR A 91 0.38 -30.43 11.22
CA TYR A 91 1.61 -31.04 10.74
C TYR A 91 2.44 -31.54 11.92
N SER A 92 2.64 -32.85 11.93
CA SER A 92 3.58 -33.55 12.79
C SER A 92 4.66 -34.12 11.89
N GLY A 93 5.93 -33.75 12.13
CA GLY A 93 7.07 -34.46 11.53
C GLY A 93 7.09 -35.93 11.98
N ARG A 94 8.01 -36.74 11.43
CA ARG A 94 8.18 -38.19 11.75
C ARG A 94 8.11 -38.46 13.27
N SER A 95 6.91 -38.81 13.75
CA SER A 95 6.58 -39.11 15.16
C SER A 95 6.76 -37.97 16.18
N LEU A 96 6.69 -36.71 15.75
CA LEU A 96 6.72 -35.54 16.64
C LEU A 96 5.31 -35.04 16.98
N PRO A 97 5.12 -34.35 18.12
CA PRO A 97 3.89 -33.59 18.34
C PRO A 97 3.70 -32.54 17.22
N PRO A 98 2.47 -32.03 17.03
CA PRO A 98 2.21 -30.97 16.06
C PRO A 98 3.18 -29.80 16.25
N ILE A 99 3.67 -29.22 15.15
CA ILE A 99 4.78 -28.25 15.25
C ILE A 99 4.43 -26.99 16.07
N THR A 100 3.14 -26.72 16.29
CA THR A 100 2.68 -25.67 17.23
C THR A 100 3.14 -25.85 18.67
N GLN A 101 3.60 -27.05 19.07
CA GLN A 101 4.13 -27.33 20.41
C GLN A 101 5.59 -26.89 20.59
N PHE A 102 6.29 -26.57 19.50
CA PHE A 102 7.65 -26.03 19.59
C PHE A 102 7.60 -24.53 19.86
N GLU A 103 8.33 -24.08 20.88
CA GLU A 103 8.32 -22.70 21.38
C GLU A 103 8.50 -21.66 20.26
N HIS A 104 9.50 -21.88 19.39
CA HIS A 104 9.81 -20.97 18.29
C HIS A 104 8.62 -20.78 17.33
N VAL A 105 7.81 -21.81 17.09
CA VAL A 105 6.61 -21.68 16.24
C VAL A 105 5.59 -20.78 16.92
N GLY A 106 5.39 -20.96 18.24
CA GLY A 106 4.53 -20.09 19.05
C GLY A 106 5.00 -18.63 19.06
N TYR A 107 6.30 -18.39 19.26
CA TYR A 107 6.88 -17.04 19.29
C TYR A 107 6.67 -16.30 17.98
N VAL A 108 6.98 -16.94 16.84
CA VAL A 108 6.81 -16.33 15.52
C VAL A 108 5.33 -16.07 15.20
N LEU A 109 4.45 -17.05 15.46
CA LEU A 109 3.02 -16.88 15.19
C LEU A 109 2.40 -15.81 16.10
N GLY A 110 2.82 -15.71 17.36
CA GLY A 110 2.41 -14.64 18.26
C GLY A 110 2.84 -13.26 17.78
N GLU A 111 4.11 -13.12 17.37
CA GLU A 111 4.65 -11.87 16.82
C GLU A 111 3.92 -11.44 15.53
N VAL A 112 3.71 -12.38 14.60
CA VAL A 112 2.97 -12.10 13.36
C VAL A 112 1.53 -11.67 13.66
N ALA A 113 0.84 -12.34 14.57
CA ALA A 113 -0.51 -11.97 14.97
C ALA A 113 -0.56 -10.54 15.54
N ALA A 114 0.37 -10.20 16.45
CA ALA A 114 0.47 -8.86 17.02
C ALA A 114 0.71 -7.80 15.94
N LYS A 115 1.65 -8.04 15.00
CA LYS A 115 1.93 -7.12 13.89
C LYS A 115 0.73 -6.90 12.98
N ILE A 116 -0.05 -7.95 12.68
CA ILE A 116 -1.27 -7.84 11.87
C ILE A 116 -2.32 -6.98 12.57
N GLU A 117 -2.51 -7.15 13.89
CA GLU A 117 -3.42 -6.32 14.66
C GLU A 117 -2.96 -4.86 14.69
N SER A 118 -1.69 -4.60 15.00
CA SER A 118 -1.12 -3.24 14.97
C SER A 118 -1.28 -2.56 13.60
N ALA A 119 -1.03 -3.31 12.53
CA ALA A 119 -1.22 -2.81 11.16
C ALA A 119 -2.68 -2.42 10.88
N ARG A 120 -3.65 -3.21 11.35
CA ARG A 120 -5.06 -2.91 11.18
C ARG A 120 -5.47 -1.64 11.90
N TYR A 121 -5.05 -1.48 13.16
CA TYR A 121 -5.32 -0.26 13.93
C TYR A 121 -4.68 0.97 13.29
N PHE A 122 -3.43 0.87 12.83
CA PHE A 122 -2.76 1.98 12.17
C PHE A 122 -3.47 2.36 10.86
N ALA A 123 -3.84 1.38 10.03
CA ALA A 123 -4.52 1.65 8.77
C ALA A 123 -5.91 2.28 8.96
N TRP A 124 -6.69 1.82 9.95
CA TRP A 124 -7.97 2.43 10.28
C TRP A 124 -7.82 3.84 10.85
N ARG A 125 -6.86 4.04 11.75
CA ARG A 125 -6.59 5.38 12.28
C ARG A 125 -6.13 6.33 11.17
N ALA A 126 -5.35 5.85 10.20
CA ALA A 126 -4.91 6.65 9.06
C ALA A 126 -6.07 7.01 8.13
N ALA A 127 -7.00 6.08 7.89
CA ALA A 127 -8.23 6.37 7.14
C ALA A 127 -9.12 7.41 7.86
N ASP A 128 -9.42 7.19 9.15
CA ASP A 128 -10.20 8.12 9.98
C ASP A 128 -9.59 9.54 10.00
N TYR A 129 -8.27 9.61 10.17
CA TYR A 129 -7.56 10.88 10.18
C TYR A 129 -7.58 11.57 8.80
N LEU A 130 -7.50 10.82 7.70
CA LEU A 130 -7.66 11.37 6.35
C LEU A 130 -9.07 11.92 6.10
N ASP A 131 -10.10 11.26 6.60
CA ASP A 131 -11.50 11.68 6.47
C ASP A 131 -11.79 12.97 7.26
N LYS A 132 -11.13 13.16 8.42
CA LYS A 132 -11.32 14.34 9.29
C LYS A 132 -10.54 15.59 8.83
N HIS A 133 -9.40 15.42 8.17
CA HIS A 133 -8.43 16.50 7.91
C HIS A 133 -8.19 16.76 6.42
N ASP A 134 -9.17 16.48 5.57
CA ASP A 134 -9.24 16.89 4.16
C ASP A 134 -7.94 16.67 3.35
N HIS A 135 -7.37 15.46 3.42
CA HIS A 135 -6.13 15.06 2.73
C HIS A 135 -4.85 15.84 3.11
N HIS A 136 -4.90 16.79 4.05
CA HIS A 136 -3.70 17.43 4.62
C HIS A 136 -2.87 16.46 5.49
N ALA A 137 -3.41 15.27 5.74
CA ALA A 137 -2.81 14.14 6.43
C ALA A 137 -1.76 13.33 5.63
N GLU A 138 -1.16 13.90 4.58
CA GLU A 138 -0.31 13.16 3.63
C GLU A 138 0.81 12.37 4.31
N ILE A 139 1.43 12.93 5.33
CA ILE A 139 2.49 12.26 6.10
C ILE A 139 1.98 11.00 6.80
N PHE A 140 0.77 11.06 7.37
CA PHE A 140 0.24 9.96 8.19
C PHE A 140 -0.16 8.77 7.30
N GLY A 141 -0.78 9.03 6.15
CA GLY A 141 -1.03 8.00 5.13
C GLY A 141 0.26 7.40 4.58
N ALA A 142 1.29 8.22 4.32
CA ALA A 142 2.59 7.76 3.85
C ALA A 142 3.33 6.90 4.88
N MET A 143 3.40 7.33 6.14
CA MET A 143 3.99 6.57 7.25
C MET A 143 3.27 5.23 7.44
N CYS A 144 1.94 5.24 7.39
CA CYS A 144 1.12 4.04 7.47
C CYS A 144 1.47 3.06 6.35
N LYS A 145 1.45 3.53 5.09
CA LYS A 145 1.80 2.68 3.94
C LYS A 145 3.19 2.08 4.09
N ILE A 146 4.21 2.89 4.38
CA ILE A 146 5.59 2.42 4.52
C ILE A 146 5.69 1.34 5.59
N ASN A 147 5.23 1.65 6.80
CA ASN A 147 5.37 0.75 7.94
C ASN A 147 4.61 -0.55 7.73
N VAL A 148 3.34 -0.46 7.35
CA VAL A 148 2.46 -1.63 7.25
C VAL A 148 2.86 -2.51 6.08
N THR A 149 3.07 -1.97 4.88
CA THR A 149 3.36 -2.81 3.71
C THR A 149 4.69 -3.56 3.85
N GLU A 150 5.73 -2.92 4.40
CA GLU A 150 7.03 -3.57 4.65
C GLU A 150 6.92 -4.62 5.77
N THR A 151 6.26 -4.29 6.89
CA THR A 151 6.06 -5.22 8.01
C THR A 151 5.24 -6.45 7.59
N MET A 152 4.21 -6.27 6.77
CA MET A 152 3.33 -7.36 6.32
C MET A 152 4.02 -8.27 5.30
N PHE A 153 4.93 -7.74 4.46
CA PHE A 153 5.79 -8.56 3.63
C PHE A 153 6.64 -9.52 4.48
N ASP A 154 7.30 -9.01 5.51
CA ASP A 154 8.08 -9.84 6.44
C ASP A 154 7.20 -10.88 7.16
N CYS A 155 5.99 -10.50 7.57
CA CYS A 155 5.05 -11.43 8.20
C CYS A 155 4.67 -12.59 7.27
N VAL A 156 4.41 -12.32 5.99
CA VAL A 156 4.13 -13.37 4.99
C VAL A 156 5.33 -14.30 4.87
N PHE A 157 6.54 -13.76 4.80
CA PHE A 157 7.75 -14.57 4.73
C PHE A 157 7.95 -15.43 5.99
N LYS A 158 7.71 -14.89 7.19
CA LYS A 158 7.74 -15.64 8.45
C LYS A 158 6.73 -16.79 8.46
N CYS A 159 5.51 -16.57 7.95
CA CYS A 159 4.52 -17.64 7.78
C CYS A 159 5.01 -18.74 6.83
N MET A 160 5.66 -18.39 5.73
CA MET A 160 6.27 -19.38 4.82
C MET A 160 7.36 -20.21 5.51
N GLN A 161 8.18 -19.59 6.36
CA GLN A 161 9.21 -20.29 7.13
C GLN A 161 8.61 -21.32 8.11
N ILE A 162 7.48 -20.99 8.76
CA ILE A 162 6.76 -21.92 9.65
C ILE A 162 6.23 -23.14 8.89
N VAL A 163 5.72 -22.94 7.68
CA VAL A 163 5.23 -24.04 6.83
C VAL A 163 6.38 -24.86 6.23
N GLY A 164 7.58 -24.28 6.16
CA GLY A 164 8.76 -24.94 5.61
C GLY A 164 8.57 -25.26 4.13
N VAL A 165 9.23 -26.31 3.62
CA VAL A 165 9.21 -26.68 2.19
C VAL A 165 7.81 -26.86 1.61
N HIS A 166 6.80 -27.12 2.43
CA HIS A 166 5.41 -27.26 1.97
C HIS A 166 4.81 -25.97 1.44
N ASN A 167 5.40 -24.80 1.73
CA ASN A 167 4.87 -23.51 1.24
C ASN A 167 4.87 -23.41 -0.30
N VAL A 168 5.75 -24.17 -0.98
CA VAL A 168 5.83 -24.20 -2.45
C VAL A 168 4.65 -24.92 -3.10
N ASP A 169 3.86 -25.64 -2.31
CA ASP A 169 2.66 -26.31 -2.78
C ASP A 169 1.55 -25.29 -3.07
N ASN A 170 1.02 -25.34 -4.29
CA ASN A 170 -0.06 -24.49 -4.75
C ASN A 170 -1.32 -24.54 -3.86
N ARG A 171 -1.53 -25.65 -3.12
CA ARG A 171 -2.66 -25.80 -2.19
C ARG A 171 -2.67 -24.76 -1.06
N TYR A 172 -1.52 -24.19 -0.70
CA TYR A 172 -1.42 -23.23 0.41
C TYR A 172 -1.39 -21.76 -0.03
N SER A 173 -1.42 -21.47 -1.34
CA SER A 173 -1.46 -20.11 -1.91
C SER A 173 -0.33 -19.16 -1.46
N PHE A 174 0.76 -19.66 -0.85
CA PHE A 174 1.86 -18.78 -0.40
C PHE A 174 2.58 -18.08 -1.55
N ASN A 175 2.70 -18.71 -2.71
CA ASN A 175 3.26 -18.06 -3.90
C ASN A 175 2.47 -16.79 -4.28
N ARG A 176 1.13 -16.87 -4.27
CA ARG A 176 0.26 -15.71 -4.48
C ARG A 176 0.46 -14.67 -3.38
N ASN A 177 0.35 -15.07 -2.12
CA ASN A 177 0.47 -14.14 -0.98
C ASN A 177 1.82 -13.41 -0.98
N LEU A 178 2.92 -14.08 -1.33
CA LEU A 178 4.24 -13.47 -1.42
C LEU A 178 4.31 -12.45 -2.56
N HIS A 179 3.81 -12.79 -3.75
CA HIS A 179 3.76 -11.86 -4.88
C HIS A 179 2.91 -10.62 -4.57
N ASP A 180 1.73 -10.82 -3.98
CA ASP A 180 0.83 -9.73 -3.59
C ASP A 180 1.47 -8.84 -2.52
N ALA A 181 2.08 -9.43 -1.49
CA ALA A 181 2.76 -8.68 -0.43
C ALA A 181 3.99 -7.93 -0.94
N ALA A 182 4.75 -8.48 -1.90
CA ALA A 182 5.92 -7.84 -2.49
C ALA A 182 5.56 -6.63 -3.37
N LEU A 183 4.38 -6.64 -3.98
CA LEU A 183 3.93 -5.53 -4.83
C LEU A 183 3.57 -4.30 -4.00
N LEU A 184 2.97 -4.49 -2.82
CA LEU A 184 2.34 -3.43 -2.03
C LEU A 184 3.28 -2.28 -1.61
N PRO A 185 4.55 -2.52 -1.24
CA PRO A 185 5.55 -1.48 -0.99
C PRO A 185 5.97 -0.70 -2.25
N ILE A 186 5.73 -1.22 -3.44
CA ILE A 186 6.30 -0.74 -4.71
C ILE A 186 5.27 0.03 -5.53
N PHE A 187 4.07 -0.51 -5.65
CA PHE A 187 3.03 0.07 -6.50
C PHE A 187 2.39 1.33 -5.89
N ASP A 188 1.74 2.09 -6.76
CA ASP A 188 0.96 3.29 -6.43
C ASP A 188 1.69 4.27 -5.49
N GLY A 189 2.84 4.72 -5.97
CA GLY A 189 3.76 5.58 -5.23
C GLY A 189 4.60 4.78 -4.24
N GLY A 190 5.64 4.14 -4.74
CA GLY A 190 6.50 3.23 -3.97
C GLY A 190 7.14 3.86 -2.74
N ASN A 191 7.35 3.03 -1.72
CA ASN A 191 7.82 3.46 -0.41
C ASN A 191 9.20 4.12 -0.46
N MET A 192 10.11 3.59 -1.27
CA MET A 192 11.51 4.04 -1.31
C MET A 192 11.64 5.47 -1.85
N ALA A 193 11.00 5.77 -2.98
CA ALA A 193 11.18 7.03 -3.68
C ALA A 193 10.10 8.07 -3.32
N MET A 194 8.83 7.69 -3.30
CA MET A 194 7.73 8.65 -3.19
C MET A 194 7.29 8.86 -1.74
N GLN A 195 6.90 7.80 -1.03
CA GLN A 195 6.34 7.96 0.32
C GLN A 195 7.40 8.47 1.31
N ARG A 196 8.64 7.96 1.26
CA ARG A 196 9.73 8.47 2.11
C ARG A 196 10.08 9.92 1.78
N SER A 197 10.08 10.32 0.51
CA SER A 197 10.28 11.73 0.11
C SER A 197 9.16 12.63 0.65
N ARG A 198 7.91 12.17 0.61
CA ARG A 198 6.77 12.88 1.20
C ARG A 198 6.92 13.04 2.71
N VAL A 199 7.24 11.96 3.42
CA VAL A 199 7.50 12.01 4.87
C VAL A 199 8.64 12.98 5.18
N LYS A 200 9.77 12.87 4.47
CA LYS A 200 10.91 13.80 4.61
C LYS A 200 10.52 15.24 4.35
N GLY A 201 9.65 15.50 3.37
CA GLY A 201 9.19 16.84 3.02
C GLY A 201 8.41 17.49 4.18
N VAL A 202 7.45 16.76 4.74
CA VAL A 202 6.64 17.24 5.86
C VAL A 202 7.46 17.38 7.15
N LEU A 203 8.37 16.44 7.43
CA LEU A 203 9.23 16.51 8.62
C LEU A 203 10.25 17.66 8.58
N ALA A 204 10.58 18.18 7.40
CA ALA A 204 11.51 19.29 7.24
C ALA A 204 10.85 20.66 7.39
N ASP A 205 9.52 20.72 7.53
CA ASP A 205 8.79 21.96 7.72
C ASP A 205 8.88 22.43 9.19
N ASP A 206 9.21 23.71 9.40
CA ASP A 206 9.37 24.29 10.74
C ASP A 206 8.06 24.27 11.55
N SER A 207 6.91 24.16 10.89
CA SER A 207 5.59 24.07 11.52
C SER A 207 5.15 22.65 11.87
N PHE A 208 5.98 21.63 11.59
CA PHE A 208 5.64 20.24 11.87
C PHE A 208 5.41 19.97 13.36
N ASN A 209 4.20 19.52 13.71
CA ASN A 209 3.85 19.07 15.04
C ASN A 209 3.94 17.52 15.14
N PRO A 210 4.91 16.95 15.87
CA PRO A 210 5.04 15.50 16.03
C PRO A 210 3.87 14.87 16.80
N ARG A 211 3.10 15.67 17.55
CA ARG A 211 1.93 15.21 18.28
C ARG A 211 0.63 15.31 17.48
N GLY A 212 0.62 15.96 16.31
CA GLY A 212 -0.61 16.23 15.57
C GLY A 212 -1.46 14.97 15.33
N ALA A 213 -0.84 13.86 14.95
CA ALA A 213 -1.53 12.58 14.79
C ALA A 213 -2.08 11.98 16.11
N MET A 214 -1.37 12.18 17.22
CA MET A 214 -1.78 11.70 18.54
C MET A 214 -2.92 12.52 19.12
N ASP A 215 -2.88 13.84 18.93
CA ASP A 215 -3.84 14.79 19.47
C ASP A 215 -5.03 15.04 18.51
N ASP A 216 -5.09 14.31 17.38
CA ASP A 216 -6.09 14.44 16.31
C ASP A 216 -6.17 15.85 15.68
N GLU A 217 -5.04 16.56 15.66
CA GLU A 217 -4.87 17.87 15.04
C GLU A 217 -4.35 17.75 13.60
N SER A 218 -4.70 18.68 12.72
CA SER A 218 -4.19 18.69 11.34
C SER A 218 -2.68 18.92 11.31
N ILE A 219 -1.94 18.06 10.60
CA ILE A 219 -0.51 18.27 10.34
C ILE A 219 -0.39 19.12 9.08
N TYR A 220 -0.19 20.42 9.28
CA TYR A 220 0.07 21.34 8.18
C TYR A 220 1.51 21.25 7.72
N PHE A 221 1.72 21.42 6.41
CA PHE A 221 3.03 21.72 5.86
C PHE A 221 2.85 22.84 4.82
N HIS A 222 3.72 23.83 4.90
CA HIS A 222 3.79 24.91 3.92
C HIS A 222 4.56 24.35 2.74
N ASN A 223 3.89 24.09 1.62
CA ASN A 223 4.61 23.74 0.41
C ASN A 223 5.31 25.02 -0.10
N PRO A 224 6.65 25.15 0.00
CA PRO A 224 7.34 26.38 -0.43
C PRO A 224 7.18 26.63 -1.94
N ILE A 225 6.80 25.61 -2.71
CA ILE A 225 6.55 25.68 -4.16
C ILE A 225 5.18 26.33 -4.47
N ALA A 226 4.24 26.35 -3.52
CA ALA A 226 2.92 26.96 -3.69
C ALA A 226 2.92 28.48 -3.37
N ALA A 227 3.87 28.97 -2.58
CA ALA A 227 3.90 30.36 -2.09
C ALA A 227 4.61 31.36 -3.03
N THR A 228 5.21 30.89 -4.13
CA THR A 228 5.86 31.74 -5.14
C THR A 228 5.03 31.77 -6.42
N GLY A 229 3.91 32.49 -6.41
CA GLY A 229 3.03 32.67 -7.58
C GLY A 229 2.02 33.77 -7.39
#